data_AF-A0A955M993-F1
#
_entry.id   AF-A0A955M993-F1
#
_cell.length_a   1.000
_cell.length_b   1.000
_cell.length_c   1.000
_cell.angle_alpha   90.00
_cell.angle_beta   90.00
_cell.angle_gamma   90.00
#
_symmetry.space_group_name_H-M   'P 1'
#
loop_
_entity.id
_entity.type
_entity.pdbx_description
1 polymer ?
#
loop_
_entity_poly.entity_id
_entity_poly.type
_entity_poly.pdbx_seq_one_letter_code
_entity_poly.pdbx_strand_id
1 'polypeptide(L)'
;QTPSRFTSTMRSHSSDPIARAVVFLGVMPALALLDLSLAAGLPYPRLKELSRVREVVADYFYGENKFGSSEENLRRYFDWFGVVVRKHT
;
A
#
# COMPACT_ATOMS: atom_id res chain seq x y z
N GLN A 1 -14.30 2.92 14.87
CA GLN A 1 -13.40 2.47 15.96
C GLN A 1 -12.56 1.36 15.35
N THR A 2 -11.28 1.45 15.03
CA THR A 2 -10.15 2.36 15.25
C THR A 2 -9.25 2.23 14.01
N PRO A 3 -8.66 3.30 13.47
CA PRO A 3 -7.20 3.21 13.24
C PRO A 3 -6.44 4.54 13.33
N SER A 4 -6.92 5.60 14.00
CA SER A 4 -6.09 6.83 14.10
C SER A 4 -4.81 6.66 14.95
N ARG A 5 -4.73 5.58 15.75
CA ARG A 5 -3.59 5.29 16.64
C ARG A 5 -2.44 4.56 15.94
N PHE A 6 -2.66 3.96 14.76
CA PHE A 6 -1.61 3.19 14.08
C PHE A 6 -0.66 4.07 13.28
N THR A 7 -1.12 5.21 12.75
CA THR A 7 -0.35 5.97 11.75
C THR A 7 0.42 7.17 12.29
N SER A 8 0.01 7.76 13.43
CA SER A 8 0.83 8.75 14.13
C SER A 8 2.14 8.13 14.66
N THR A 9 2.09 6.87 15.08
CA THR A 9 3.25 6.11 15.57
C THR A 9 4.20 5.69 14.43
N MET A 10 3.69 5.41 13.22
CA MET A 10 4.51 4.91 12.11
C MET A 10 5.54 5.90 11.55
N ARG A 11 5.27 7.22 11.62
CA ARG A 11 6.18 8.23 11.05
C ARG A 11 7.04 8.92 12.10
N SER A 12 6.64 8.91 13.38
CA SER A 12 7.39 9.55 14.47
C SER A 12 8.28 8.59 15.29
N HIS A 13 8.13 7.26 15.15
CA HIS A 13 8.94 6.28 15.88
C HIS A 13 10.02 5.68 14.97
N SER A 14 10.99 6.53 14.61
CA SER A 14 12.25 6.14 13.96
C SER A 14 13.05 5.11 14.77
N SER A 15 12.74 4.94 16.07
CA SER A 15 13.54 4.20 17.04
C SER A 15 13.01 2.80 17.41
N ASP A 16 11.77 2.42 17.07
CA ASP A 16 11.16 1.18 17.60
C ASP A 16 11.36 -0.02 16.63
N PRO A 17 12.23 -0.99 16.97
CA PRO A 17 12.53 -2.11 16.07
C PRO A 17 11.34 -3.05 15.89
N ILE A 18 10.50 -3.21 16.92
CA ILE A 18 9.33 -4.11 16.90
C ILE A 18 8.25 -3.57 15.95
N ALA A 19 7.96 -2.27 16.02
CA ALA A 19 6.97 -1.63 15.14
C ALA A 19 7.39 -1.76 13.66
N ARG A 20 8.68 -1.54 13.37
CA ARG A 20 9.23 -1.73 12.01
C ARG A 20 9.13 -3.18 11.54
N ALA A 21 9.40 -4.15 12.42
CA ALA A 21 9.30 -5.57 12.09
C ALA A 21 7.86 -6.01 11.78
N VAL A 22 6.87 -5.52 12.54
CA VAL A 22 5.45 -5.83 12.29
C VAL A 22 4.99 -5.28 10.94
N VAL A 23 5.38 -4.04 10.62
CA VAL A 23 5.07 -3.43 9.31
C VAL A 23 5.75 -4.19 8.19
N PHE A 24 7.03 -4.51 8.36
CA PHE A 24 7.79 -5.28 7.38
C PHE A 24 7.14 -6.64 7.08
N LEU A 25 6.73 -7.37 8.12
CA LEU A 25 6.08 -8.66 8.00
C LEU A 25 4.75 -8.59 7.23
N GLY A 26 3.98 -7.51 7.38
CA GLY A 26 2.73 -7.31 6.67
C GLY A 26 2.89 -6.83 5.22
N VAL A 27 3.85 -5.94 4.96
CA VAL A 27 4.00 -5.28 3.65
C VAL A 27 4.72 -6.18 2.63
N MET A 28 5.70 -6.98 3.06
CA MET A 28 6.47 -7.84 2.16
C MET A 28 5.60 -8.86 1.38
N PRO A 29 4.68 -9.61 2.02
CA PRO A 29 3.77 -10.49 1.29
C PRO A 29 2.85 -9.73 0.32
N ALA A 30 2.40 -8.53 0.68
CA ALA A 30 1.56 -7.71 -0.18
C ALA A 30 2.30 -7.25 -1.45
N LEU A 31 3.56 -6.82 -1.31
CA LEU A 31 4.43 -6.48 -2.44
C LEU A 31 4.74 -7.71 -3.32
N ALA A 32 5.02 -8.86 -2.70
CA ALA A 32 5.25 -10.11 -3.45
C ALA A 32 4.02 -10.52 -4.27
N LEU A 33 2.81 -10.31 -3.75
CA LEU A 33 1.57 -10.58 -4.48
C LEU A 33 1.34 -9.61 -5.65
N LEU A 34 1.73 -8.33 -5.48
CA LEU A 34 1.72 -7.36 -6.58
C LEU A 34 2.71 -7.73 -7.68
N ASP A 35 3.92 -8.14 -7.31
CA ASP A 35 4.95 -8.60 -8.26
C ASP A 35 4.47 -9.86 -9.02
N LEU A 36 3.81 -10.79 -8.34
CA LEU A 36 3.18 -11.95 -8.99
C LEU A 36 2.06 -11.52 -9.95
N SER A 37 1.25 -10.53 -9.57
CA SER A 37 0.17 -9.99 -10.41
C SER A 37 0.70 -9.26 -11.66
N LEU A 38 1.85 -8.59 -11.54
CA LEU A 38 2.56 -7.98 -12.67
C LEU A 38 3.10 -9.05 -13.64
N ALA A 39 3.56 -10.18 -13.12
CA ALA A 39 4.05 -11.30 -13.92
C ALA A 39 2.93 -12.08 -14.66
N ALA A 40 1.66 -11.87 -14.30
CA ALA A 40 0.51 -12.61 -14.84
C ALA A 40 0.10 -12.22 -16.28
N GLY A 41 0.85 -11.35 -16.96
CA GLY A 41 0.60 -11.02 -18.38
C GLY A 41 -0.68 -10.21 -18.62
N LEU A 42 -1.02 -9.28 -17.71
CA LEU A 42 -2.20 -8.42 -17.83
C LEU A 42 -2.07 -7.41 -18.99
N PRO A 43 -3.20 -6.87 -19.50
CA PRO A 43 -3.15 -5.82 -20.52
C PRO A 43 -2.44 -4.56 -19.99
N TYR A 44 -1.75 -3.85 -20.89
CA TYR A 44 -0.89 -2.70 -20.55
C TYR A 44 -1.49 -1.67 -19.58
N PRO A 45 -2.76 -1.24 -19.72
CA PRO A 45 -3.34 -0.27 -18.78
C PRO A 45 -3.38 -0.79 -17.33
N ARG A 46 -3.62 -2.09 -17.14
CA ARG A 46 -3.65 -2.70 -15.80
C ARG A 46 -2.24 -2.86 -15.24
N LEU A 47 -1.27 -3.24 -16.07
CA LEU A 47 0.13 -3.34 -15.66
C LEU A 47 0.67 -1.98 -15.19
N LYS A 48 0.34 -0.91 -15.91
CA LYS A 48 0.74 0.46 -15.55
C LYS A 48 0.18 0.89 -14.20
N GLU A 49 -1.10 0.63 -13.95
CA GLU A 49 -1.70 0.97 -12.65
C GLU A 49 -1.14 0.10 -11.51
N LEU A 50 -0.90 -1.20 -11.76
CA LEU A 50 -0.26 -2.09 -10.78
C LEU A 50 1.18 -1.65 -10.45
N SER A 51 1.97 -1.26 -11.45
CA SER A 51 3.34 -0.79 -11.22
C SER A 51 3.34 0.53 -10.44
N ARG A 52 2.38 1.43 -10.72
CA ARG A 52 2.20 2.67 -9.97
C ARG A 52 1.85 2.40 -8.50
N VAL A 53 0.93 1.47 -8.24
CA VAL A 53 0.57 1.06 -6.88
C VAL A 53 1.78 0.50 -6.15
N ARG A 54 2.56 -0.37 -6.80
CA ARG A 54 3.80 -0.91 -6.24
C ARG A 54 4.77 0.19 -5.83
N GLU A 55 5.02 1.16 -6.70
CA GLU A 55 5.93 2.29 -6.41
C GLU A 55 5.44 3.13 -5.23
N VAL A 56 4.16 3.48 -5.20
CA VAL A 56 3.57 4.29 -4.13
C VAL A 56 3.61 3.55 -2.78
N VAL A 57 3.28 2.25 -2.76
CA VAL A 57 3.34 1.44 -1.53
C VAL A 57 4.78 1.27 -1.06
N ALA A 58 5.72 1.00 -1.96
CA ALA A 58 7.14 0.89 -1.61
C ALA A 58 7.70 2.23 -1.08
N ASP A 59 7.39 3.36 -1.72
CA ASP A 59 7.81 4.69 -1.26
C ASP A 59 7.19 5.08 0.07
N TYR A 60 5.93 4.71 0.33
CA TYR A 60 5.25 5.01 1.58
C TYR A 60 5.79 4.23 2.80
N PHE A 61 6.15 2.95 2.61
CA PHE A 61 6.60 2.08 3.70
C PHE A 61 8.12 2.01 3.88
N TYR A 62 8.89 2.11 2.78
CA TYR A 62 10.35 1.96 2.79
C TYR A 62 11.09 3.21 2.33
N GLY A 63 10.42 4.09 1.60
CA GLY A 63 11.00 5.33 1.09
C GLY A 63 10.86 6.51 2.03
N GLU A 64 11.26 7.68 1.53
CA GLU A 64 11.11 8.96 2.22
C GLU A 64 9.70 9.54 2.05
N ASN A 65 8.77 8.76 1.49
CA ASN A 65 7.43 9.20 1.10
C ASN A 65 7.49 10.45 0.19
N LYS A 66 8.31 10.39 -0.87
CA LYS A 66 8.51 11.49 -1.82
C LYS A 66 7.22 11.90 -2.53
N PHE A 67 6.28 10.97 -2.69
CA PHE A 67 4.98 11.25 -3.29
C PHE A 67 3.99 11.92 -2.32
N GLY A 68 4.36 12.16 -1.06
CA GLY A 68 3.47 12.79 -0.08
C GLY A 68 2.24 11.95 0.25
N SER A 69 2.33 10.63 0.06
CA SER A 69 1.22 9.71 0.30
C SER A 69 0.87 9.67 1.79
N SER A 70 -0.44 9.63 2.05
CA SER A 70 -1.03 9.51 3.38
C SER A 70 -1.94 8.28 3.40
N GLU A 71 -2.22 7.76 4.60
CA GLU A 71 -3.18 6.66 4.78
C GLU A 71 -4.53 6.97 4.13
N GLU A 72 -5.01 8.21 4.30
CA GLU A 72 -6.27 8.65 3.72
C GLU A 72 -6.23 8.64 2.19
N ASN A 73 -5.12 9.07 1.58
CA ASN A 73 -4.97 9.07 0.12
C ASN A 73 -4.93 7.64 -0.43
N LEU A 74 -4.19 6.73 0.22
CA LEU A 74 -4.15 5.32 -0.15
C LEU A 74 -5.53 4.67 -0.03
N ARG A 75 -6.22 4.94 1.09
CA ARG A 75 -7.57 4.40 1.32
C ARG A 75 -8.56 4.88 0.26
N ARG A 76 -8.58 6.19 -0.03
CA ARG A 76 -9.41 6.75 -1.10
C ARG A 76 -9.11 6.13 -2.46
N TYR A 77 -7.83 5.88 -2.76
CA TYR A 77 -7.42 5.21 -4.00
C TYR A 77 -8.00 3.79 -4.11
N PHE A 78 -7.89 2.99 -3.03
CA PHE A 78 -8.41 1.61 -3.04
C PHE A 78 -9.93 1.51 -2.89
N ASP A 79 -10.58 2.46 -2.22
CA ASP A 79 -12.03 2.47 -2.01
C ASP A 79 -12.81 2.47 -3.33
N TRP A 80 -12.31 3.14 -4.37
CA TRP A 80 -12.91 3.14 -5.70
C TRP A 80 -12.99 1.74 -6.31
N PHE A 81 -11.97 0.90 -6.11
CA PHE A 81 -12.00 -0.49 -6.55
C PHE A 81 -13.00 -1.33 -5.73
N GLY A 82 -13.09 -1.07 -4.42
CA GLY A 82 -14.05 -1.74 -3.53
C GLY A 82 -15.52 -1.43 -3.84
N VAL A 83 -15.83 -0.22 -4.33
CA VAL A 83 -17.18 0.15 -4.80
C VAL A 83 -17.54 -0.62 -6.06
N VAL A 84 -16.61 -0.78 -7.00
CA VAL A 84 -16.86 -1.50 -8.26
C VAL A 84 -17.14 -2.98 -8.00
N VAL A 85 -16.37 -3.63 -7.12
CA VAL A 85 -16.59 -5.04 -6.76
C VAL A 85 -17.96 -5.26 -6.13
N ARG A 86 -18.41 -4.37 -5.23
CA ARG A 86 -19.74 -4.48 -4.59
C ARG A 86 -20.92 -4.21 -5.52
N LYS A 87 -20.70 -3.55 -6.65
CA LYS A 87 -21.73 -3.35 -7.69
C LYS A 87 -21.81 -4.52 -8.67
N HIS A 88 -20.80 -5.39 -8.69
CA HIS A 88 -20.69 -6.53 -9.61
C HIS A 88 -21.03 -7.88 -8.94
N THR A 89 -21.48 -7.85 -7.69
CA THR A 89 -22.01 -8.99 -6.94
C THR A 89 -23.50 -8.76 -6.68
#